data_AF-A0A735EV09-F1
#
_entry.id   AF-A0A735EV09-F1
#
_cell.length_a   1.000
_cell.length_b   1.000
_cell.length_c   1.000
_cell.angle_alpha   90.00
_cell.angle_beta   90.00
_cell.angle_gamma   90.00
#
_symmetry.space_group_name_H-M   'P 1'
#
loop_
_entity.id
_entity.type
_entity.pdbx_description
1 polymer ?
#
loop_
_entity_poly.entity_id
_entity_poly.type
_entity_poly.pdbx_seq_one_letter_code
_entity_poly.pdbx_strand_id
1 'polypeptide(L)'
;IVNYFVERKNSVIDEQLQIVDKDYFDRTDGSIRGLICTVEASEIVRIITNPENPKEVRKEIFNDNVRVYLSRTNKINRRIIETALSDRSPLFWYLNNGITVTCDSFSYIKGKRAPLVELKNIQIVNGGQTSNALFEASLNSEERLEDVLILVRIIETKSQPVSLAIAESTNSQTPIKSRDLRSNDDIQKKLEEAFEGMGLFYDRKDGQHSNQPKSVRVDALSAGQAHLAYSLDLPEVAKKDRGRIFSDLYETVFTDELMADELLASIKVLSVIENKKKLLQSSIRKEEKFNSAHMFLIDGAYHVLFAVGQICDAKGVDRLNYQKAITFVPAAIKYISAMVEKAQRDDASFSFNRYFKDAKTKTKIAAYIQGMEKGL
;
A
#
# COMPACT_ATOMS: atom_id res chain seq x y z
N ILE A 1 20.05 -8.89 -26.27
CA ILE A 1 19.57 -8.43 -24.94
C ILE A 1 20.59 -7.53 -24.24
N VAL A 2 21.87 -7.57 -24.64
CA VAL A 2 22.77 -6.41 -24.60
C VAL A 2 22.70 -5.76 -26.01
N ASN A 3 22.72 -4.43 -26.12
CA ASN A 3 22.55 -3.60 -27.34
C ASN A 3 21.14 -3.03 -27.64
N TYR A 4 20.44 -2.51 -26.62
CA TYR A 4 19.36 -1.53 -26.82
C TYR A 4 19.57 -0.29 -25.92
N PHE A 5 20.81 0.20 -25.83
CA PHE A 5 21.04 1.60 -25.46
C PHE A 5 20.98 2.40 -26.75
N VAL A 6 19.76 2.79 -27.13
CA VAL A 6 19.56 3.83 -28.14
C VAL A 6 20.21 5.09 -27.58
N GLU A 7 21.20 5.63 -28.28
CA GLU A 7 21.62 7.02 -28.15
C GLU A 7 20.40 7.92 -28.38
N ARG A 8 19.60 8.15 -27.34
CA ARG A 8 18.79 9.35 -27.29
C ARG A 8 19.79 10.48 -27.14
N LYS A 9 19.85 11.38 -28.12
CA LYS A 9 20.36 12.74 -27.88
C LYS A 9 19.55 13.30 -26.71
N ASN A 10 20.02 13.11 -25.48
CA ASN A 10 19.45 13.76 -24.33
C ASN A 10 19.60 15.26 -24.59
N SER A 11 18.48 15.99 -24.55
CA SER A 11 18.54 17.44 -24.61
C SER A 11 19.36 17.90 -23.40
N VAL A 12 20.40 18.70 -23.67
CA VAL A 12 21.19 19.31 -22.61
C VAL A 12 20.30 20.33 -21.91
N ILE A 13 20.22 20.24 -20.59
CA ILE A 13 19.39 21.13 -19.77
C ILE A 13 20.29 21.93 -18.85
N ASP A 14 20.47 23.20 -19.16
CA ASP A 14 21.20 24.13 -18.28
C ASP A 14 20.19 24.98 -17.52
N GLU A 15 20.34 25.07 -16.20
CA GLU A 15 19.40 25.77 -15.33
C GLU A 15 20.15 26.53 -14.23
N GLN A 16 19.40 27.37 -13.53
CA GLN A 16 19.86 28.02 -12.31
C GLN A 16 18.90 27.68 -11.17
N LEU A 17 19.40 27.58 -9.94
CA LEU A 17 18.59 27.40 -8.74
C LEU A 17 18.96 28.44 -7.68
N GLN A 18 17.97 29.19 -7.23
CA GLN A 18 18.13 30.13 -6.13
C GLN A 18 18.04 29.40 -4.78
N ILE A 19 19.13 29.40 -4.01
CA ILE A 19 19.16 28.85 -2.65
C ILE A 19 18.53 29.83 -1.68
N VAL A 20 17.85 29.30 -0.66
CA VAL A 20 17.33 30.06 0.49
C VAL A 20 18.40 30.19 1.58
N ASP A 21 18.61 31.44 2.02
CA ASP A 21 19.51 31.80 3.12
C ASP A 21 20.93 31.18 3.04
N LYS A 22 21.58 30.92 4.17
CA LYS A 22 22.86 30.23 4.30
C LYS A 22 22.70 28.72 4.53
N ASP A 23 21.51 28.17 4.24
CA ASP A 23 21.17 26.77 4.50
C ASP A 23 21.68 25.85 3.38
N TYR A 24 22.99 25.85 3.20
CA TYR A 24 23.67 24.97 2.25
C TYR A 24 24.94 24.36 2.81
N PHE A 25 25.20 23.13 2.38
CA PHE A 25 26.36 22.33 2.76
C PHE A 25 27.03 21.78 1.50
N ASP A 26 28.28 22.18 1.26
CA ASP A 26 29.11 21.70 0.16
C ASP A 26 30.03 20.58 0.67
N ARG A 27 30.07 19.49 -0.09
CA ARG A 27 30.95 18.35 0.16
C ARG A 27 31.69 18.01 -1.13
N THR A 28 33.00 17.84 -1.05
CA THR A 28 33.84 17.47 -2.20
C THR A 28 34.69 16.27 -1.82
N ASP A 29 34.52 15.15 -2.54
CA ASP A 29 35.27 13.91 -2.35
C ASP A 29 35.85 13.45 -3.70
N GLY A 30 37.14 13.67 -3.91
CA GLY A 30 37.81 13.34 -5.16
C GLY A 30 37.21 14.08 -6.36
N SER A 31 36.65 13.36 -7.33
CA SER A 31 36.02 13.92 -8.53
C SER A 31 34.52 14.19 -8.39
N ILE A 32 33.92 13.90 -7.22
CA ILE A 32 32.49 14.09 -6.98
C ILE A 32 32.31 15.28 -6.04
N ARG A 33 31.40 16.18 -6.42
CA ARG A 33 30.96 17.28 -5.56
C ARG A 33 29.48 17.12 -5.26
N GLY A 34 29.09 17.42 -4.04
CA GLY A 34 27.73 17.44 -3.58
C GLY A 34 27.40 18.79 -2.96
N LEU A 35 26.20 19.29 -3.22
CA LEU A 35 25.64 20.45 -2.56
C LEU A 35 24.26 20.08 -2.03
N ILE A 36 24.10 20.14 -0.72
CA ILE A 36 22.80 20.03 -0.06
C ILE A 36 22.34 21.46 0.20
N CYS A 37 21.13 21.81 -0.21
CA CYS A 37 20.60 23.15 -0.04
C CYS A 37 19.08 23.13 0.14
N THR A 38 18.56 24.24 0.66
CA THR A 38 17.12 24.53 0.66
C THR A 38 16.78 25.45 -0.51
N VAL A 39 15.71 25.15 -1.23
CA VAL A 39 15.14 26.00 -2.29
C VAL A 39 13.64 26.17 -2.08
N GLU A 40 13.06 27.22 -2.64
CA GLU A 40 11.61 27.38 -2.72
C GLU A 40 11.00 26.41 -3.75
N ALA A 41 9.77 25.99 -3.53
CA ALA A 41 9.06 25.11 -4.45
C ALA A 41 8.83 25.75 -5.83
N SER A 42 8.66 27.07 -5.87
CA SER A 42 8.59 27.87 -7.09
C SER A 42 9.78 27.62 -8.02
N GLU A 43 11.00 27.51 -7.49
CA GLU A 43 12.21 27.23 -8.27
C GLU A 43 12.19 25.84 -8.88
N ILE A 44 11.69 24.83 -8.14
CA ILE A 44 11.51 23.47 -8.67
C ILE A 44 10.46 23.45 -9.77
N VAL A 45 9.32 24.11 -9.56
CA VAL A 45 8.27 24.24 -10.58
C VAL A 45 8.83 24.91 -11.84
N ARG A 46 9.62 25.98 -11.68
CA ARG A 46 10.24 26.71 -12.79
C ARG A 46 11.12 25.79 -13.66
N ILE A 47 12.05 25.06 -13.07
CA ILE A 47 13.01 24.24 -13.84
C ILE A 47 12.36 23.03 -14.53
N ILE A 48 11.24 22.52 -14.01
CA ILE A 48 10.52 21.38 -14.60
C ILE A 48 9.39 21.80 -15.54
N THR A 49 9.05 23.09 -15.62
CA THR A 49 8.01 23.59 -16.53
C THR A 49 8.51 23.54 -17.97
N ASN A 50 7.69 23.07 -18.90
CA ASN A 50 8.04 23.08 -20.32
C ASN A 50 8.09 24.52 -20.83
N PRO A 51 9.24 24.98 -21.40
CA PRO A 51 9.38 26.34 -21.93
C PRO A 51 8.40 26.67 -23.07
N GLU A 52 7.96 25.66 -23.83
CA GLU A 52 7.02 25.82 -24.95
C GLU A 52 5.57 25.73 -24.50
N ASN A 53 5.29 25.06 -23.38
CA ASN A 53 3.94 24.90 -22.83
C ASN A 53 3.95 24.93 -21.29
N PRO A 54 3.66 26.08 -20.67
CA PRO A 54 3.66 26.22 -19.22
C PRO A 54 2.68 25.31 -18.46
N LYS A 55 1.73 24.67 -19.16
CA LYS A 55 0.80 23.70 -18.57
C LYS A 55 1.33 22.27 -18.56
N GLU A 56 2.53 22.05 -19.07
CA GLU A 56 3.17 20.75 -19.16
C GLU A 56 4.53 20.71 -18.44
N VAL A 57 4.86 19.53 -17.95
CA VAL A 57 6.17 19.23 -17.37
C VAL A 57 7.15 18.87 -18.49
N ARG A 58 8.35 19.46 -18.44
CA ARG A 58 9.53 19.10 -19.24
C ARG A 58 10.00 17.70 -18.87
N LYS A 59 9.68 16.69 -19.67
CA LYS A 59 9.92 15.28 -19.34
C LYS A 59 11.41 14.92 -19.38
N GLU A 60 12.18 15.64 -20.18
CA GLU A 60 13.59 15.37 -20.46
C GLU A 60 14.48 15.57 -19.23
N ILE A 61 14.02 16.36 -18.24
CA ILE A 61 14.72 16.54 -16.97
C ILE A 61 14.64 15.30 -16.05
N PHE A 62 13.80 14.33 -16.39
CA PHE A 62 13.61 13.08 -15.63
C PHE A 62 14.11 11.84 -16.39
N ASN A 63 14.90 11.97 -17.46
CA ASN A 63 15.33 10.83 -18.28
C ASN A 63 16.16 9.82 -17.48
N ASP A 64 16.97 10.29 -16.53
CA ASP A 64 17.78 9.44 -15.65
C ASP A 64 16.99 8.95 -14.40
N ASN A 65 15.72 9.31 -14.27
CA ASN A 65 14.87 8.86 -13.19
C ASN A 65 14.34 7.44 -13.46
N VAL A 66 14.76 6.48 -12.63
CA VAL A 66 14.33 5.08 -12.75
C VAL A 66 12.87 4.84 -12.37
N ARG A 67 12.19 5.81 -11.72
CA ARG A 67 10.75 5.73 -11.45
C ARG A 67 9.99 6.45 -12.56
N VAL A 68 9.44 5.67 -13.50
CA VAL A 68 8.44 6.17 -14.44
C VAL A 68 7.29 6.79 -13.64
N TYR A 69 6.93 8.04 -13.94
CA TYR A 69 5.79 8.72 -13.31
C TYR A 69 4.51 7.88 -13.52
N LEU A 70 4.11 7.17 -12.47
CA LEU A 70 2.83 6.49 -12.42
C LEU A 70 1.75 7.56 -12.25
N SER A 71 0.94 7.71 -13.29
CA SER A 71 -0.17 8.65 -13.50
C SER A 71 -0.95 9.09 -12.24
N ARG A 72 -1.35 10.38 -12.24
CA ARG A 72 -2.38 11.22 -11.54
C ARG A 72 -3.28 10.65 -10.40
N THR A 73 -3.08 9.45 -9.89
CA THR A 73 -3.99 8.76 -8.96
C THR A 73 -3.25 7.97 -7.88
N ASN A 74 -2.08 8.42 -7.44
CA ASN A 74 -1.43 7.85 -6.26
C ASN A 74 -1.81 8.66 -5.00
N LYS A 75 -2.18 7.96 -3.92
CA LYS A 75 -2.44 8.53 -2.59
C LYS A 75 -1.26 9.39 -2.08
N ILE A 76 -0.05 9.05 -2.50
CA ILE A 76 1.18 9.80 -2.19
C ILE A 76 1.12 11.21 -2.79
N ASN A 77 0.86 11.35 -4.10
CA ASN A 77 0.80 12.67 -4.76
C ASN A 77 -0.26 13.57 -4.12
N ARG A 78 -1.44 13.02 -3.81
CA ARG A 78 -2.49 13.78 -3.10
C ARG A 78 -2.03 14.32 -1.76
N ARG A 79 -1.34 13.51 -0.95
CA ARG A 79 -0.78 13.95 0.34
C ARG A 79 0.28 15.04 0.18
N ILE A 80 1.10 14.96 -0.86
CA ILE A 80 2.12 15.99 -1.15
C ILE A 80 1.42 17.31 -1.50
N ILE A 81 0.42 17.28 -2.41
CA ILE A 81 -0.38 18.46 -2.79
C ILE A 81 -1.11 19.04 -1.58
N GLU A 82 -1.78 18.19 -0.79
CA GLU A 82 -2.48 18.60 0.44
C GLU A 82 -1.53 19.27 1.44
N THR A 83 -0.32 18.74 1.61
CA THR A 83 0.68 19.33 2.51
C THR A 83 1.17 20.67 1.98
N ALA A 84 1.45 20.78 0.68
CA ALA A 84 1.92 22.02 0.05
C ALA A 84 0.87 23.15 0.10
N LEU A 85 -0.42 22.82 -0.02
CA LEU A 85 -1.50 23.81 -0.15
C LEU A 85 -2.28 24.07 1.15
N SER A 86 -1.91 23.45 2.27
CA SER A 86 -2.56 23.62 3.58
C SER A 86 -1.70 24.41 4.56
N ASP A 87 -2.24 24.71 5.74
CA ASP A 87 -1.51 25.36 6.85
C ASP A 87 -0.32 24.53 7.37
N ARG A 88 -0.13 23.29 6.87
CA ARG A 88 1.03 22.44 7.14
C ARG A 88 2.19 22.68 6.16
N SER A 89 2.06 23.61 5.21
CA SER A 89 3.11 23.94 4.24
C SER A 89 4.48 24.26 4.88
N PRO A 90 4.60 24.91 6.07
CA PRO A 90 5.91 25.12 6.70
C PRO A 90 6.60 23.82 7.14
N LEU A 91 5.84 22.71 7.26
CA LEU A 91 6.39 21.40 7.58
C LEU A 91 6.87 20.64 6.34
N PHE A 92 6.66 21.17 5.13
CA PHE A 92 6.90 20.44 3.88
C PHE A 92 8.34 19.94 3.75
N TRP A 93 9.31 20.75 4.14
CA TRP A 93 10.75 20.41 4.16
C TRP A 93 11.04 19.16 5.01
N TYR A 94 10.30 18.97 6.10
CA TYR A 94 10.47 17.85 7.04
C TYR A 94 9.67 16.61 6.65
N LEU A 95 8.53 16.80 5.98
CA LEU A 95 7.59 15.71 5.65
C LEU A 95 7.90 15.01 4.32
N ASN A 96 8.76 15.60 3.48
CA ASN A 96 9.14 15.07 2.18
C ASN A 96 10.62 14.70 2.13
N ASN A 97 10.96 13.66 1.37
CA ASN A 97 12.34 13.18 1.21
C ASN A 97 13.26 14.16 0.42
N GLY A 98 12.70 15.23 -0.14
CA GLY A 98 13.42 16.18 -0.98
C GLY A 98 13.59 15.72 -2.44
N ILE A 99 14.48 16.40 -3.15
CA ILE A 99 14.79 16.16 -4.57
C ILE A 99 16.29 15.92 -4.70
N THR A 100 16.67 14.86 -5.42
CA THR A 100 18.08 14.63 -5.79
C THR A 100 18.26 14.89 -7.27
N VAL A 101 19.26 15.70 -7.55
CA VAL A 101 19.64 16.18 -8.87
C VAL A 101 21.07 15.75 -9.17
N THR A 102 21.32 15.29 -10.38
CA THR A 102 22.67 15.14 -10.93
C THR A 102 22.90 16.19 -12.01
N CYS A 103 24.15 16.63 -12.17
CA CYS A 103 24.57 17.57 -13.20
C CYS A 103 26.02 17.30 -13.63
N ASP A 104 26.39 17.75 -14.83
CA ASP A 104 27.77 17.66 -15.32
C ASP A 104 28.73 18.57 -14.55
N SER A 105 28.23 19.74 -14.11
CA SER A 105 28.93 20.67 -13.22
C SER A 105 27.95 21.63 -12.53
N PHE A 106 28.35 22.14 -11.36
CA PHE A 106 27.69 23.29 -10.73
C PHE A 106 28.66 24.32 -10.18
N SER A 107 28.25 25.59 -10.22
CA SER A 107 29.03 26.72 -9.69
C SER A 107 28.15 27.73 -8.95
N TYR A 108 28.70 28.38 -7.92
CA TYR A 108 27.99 29.36 -7.10
C TYR A 108 28.99 30.19 -6.28
N ILE A 109 28.55 31.35 -5.78
CA ILE A 109 29.37 32.23 -4.94
C ILE A 109 29.35 31.72 -3.49
N LYS A 110 30.47 31.16 -3.02
CA LYS A 110 30.62 30.66 -1.65
C LYS A 110 30.53 31.79 -0.61
N GLY A 111 29.92 31.51 0.54
CA GLY A 111 29.80 32.47 1.66
C GLY A 111 28.73 33.56 1.44
N LYS A 112 28.16 33.65 0.25
CA LYS A 112 27.00 34.52 -0.03
C LYS A 112 25.75 33.94 0.64
N ARG A 113 24.89 34.82 1.16
CA ARG A 113 23.54 34.47 1.59
C ARG A 113 22.67 34.32 0.35
N ALA A 114 21.89 33.24 0.26
CA ALA A 114 21.04 32.93 -0.88
C ALA A 114 21.82 32.98 -2.21
N PRO A 115 22.86 32.14 -2.41
CA PRO A 115 23.58 32.11 -3.67
C PRO A 115 22.72 31.53 -4.79
N LEU A 116 22.90 32.06 -6.01
CA LEU A 116 22.37 31.47 -7.24
C LEU A 116 23.35 30.38 -7.69
N VAL A 117 22.84 29.17 -7.88
CA VAL A 117 23.63 28.00 -8.33
C VAL A 117 23.39 27.79 -9.81
N GLU A 118 24.45 27.84 -10.60
CA GLU A 118 24.40 27.51 -12.03
C GLU A 118 24.66 26.02 -12.21
N LEU A 119 23.80 25.34 -12.98
CA LEU A 119 23.80 23.90 -13.20
C LEU A 119 23.90 23.60 -14.68
N LYS A 120 24.82 22.69 -15.05
CA LYS A 120 25.00 22.22 -16.42
C LYS A 120 24.47 20.81 -16.59
N ASN A 121 23.66 20.60 -17.62
CA ASN A 121 23.06 19.31 -17.96
C ASN A 121 22.38 18.61 -16.75
N ILE A 122 21.41 19.28 -16.15
CA ILE A 122 20.68 18.84 -14.97
C ILE A 122 19.76 17.64 -15.26
N GLN A 123 19.70 16.68 -14.34
CA GLN A 123 18.75 15.56 -14.32
C GLN A 123 18.20 15.33 -12.90
N ILE A 124 16.88 15.21 -12.75
CA ILE A 124 16.23 14.86 -11.48
C ILE A 124 16.17 13.34 -11.36
N VAL A 125 17.11 12.77 -10.60
CA VAL A 125 17.22 11.33 -10.38
C VAL A 125 16.35 10.82 -9.23
N ASN A 126 15.92 11.68 -8.31
CA ASN A 126 14.96 11.36 -7.23
C ASN A 126 14.02 12.53 -6.96
N GLY A 127 12.78 12.24 -6.55
CA GLY A 127 11.78 13.27 -6.26
C GLY A 127 10.79 13.53 -7.40
N GLY A 128 10.74 12.67 -8.43
CA GLY A 128 9.81 12.84 -9.56
C GLY A 128 8.34 12.99 -9.14
N GLN A 129 7.88 12.25 -8.13
CA GLN A 129 6.53 12.43 -7.57
C GLN A 129 6.35 13.79 -6.88
N THR A 130 7.33 14.21 -6.07
CA THR A 130 7.32 15.50 -5.37
C THR A 130 7.32 16.66 -6.36
N SER A 131 8.23 16.66 -7.33
CA SER A 131 8.31 17.69 -8.38
C SER A 131 7.01 17.80 -9.19
N ASN A 132 6.45 16.67 -9.65
CA ASN A 132 5.19 16.69 -10.41
C ASN A 132 3.98 17.11 -9.55
N ALA A 133 3.94 16.70 -8.27
CA ALA A 133 2.89 17.11 -7.34
C ALA A 133 2.94 18.63 -7.08
N LEU A 134 4.13 19.22 -6.96
CA LEU A 134 4.29 20.67 -6.82
C LEU A 134 3.89 21.41 -8.09
N PHE A 135 4.21 20.88 -9.27
CA PHE A 135 3.70 21.40 -10.54
C PHE A 135 2.17 21.35 -10.61
N GLU A 136 1.55 20.24 -10.19
CA GLU A 136 0.08 20.15 -10.12
C GLU A 136 -0.50 21.13 -9.09
N ALA A 137 0.18 21.34 -7.96
CA ALA A 137 -0.21 22.34 -6.97
C ALA A 137 -0.11 23.77 -7.52
N SER A 138 0.92 24.10 -8.31
CA SER A 138 1.10 25.44 -8.89
C SER A 138 0.02 25.79 -9.90
N LEU A 139 -0.47 24.80 -10.68
CA LEU A 139 -1.61 24.99 -11.59
C LEU A 139 -2.91 25.37 -10.85
N ASN A 140 -3.01 25.05 -9.56
CA ASN A 140 -4.17 25.41 -8.73
C ASN A 140 -3.94 26.70 -7.94
N SER A 141 -2.76 26.91 -7.38
CA SER A 141 -2.44 28.08 -6.53
C SER A 141 -0.93 28.30 -6.44
N GLU A 142 -0.37 29.03 -7.40
CA GLU A 142 1.07 29.34 -7.48
C GLU A 142 1.59 30.12 -6.27
N GLU A 143 0.87 31.15 -5.83
CA GLU A 143 1.24 32.01 -4.68
C GLU A 143 1.44 31.22 -3.38
N ARG A 144 0.77 30.07 -3.21
CA ARG A 144 0.92 29.24 -2.01
C ARG A 144 2.23 28.46 -1.95
N LEU A 145 3.00 28.43 -3.04
CA LEU A 145 4.26 27.70 -3.12
C LEU A 145 5.48 28.56 -2.81
N GLU A 146 5.35 29.89 -2.73
CA GLU A 146 6.45 30.81 -2.45
C GLU A 146 7.12 30.51 -1.10
N ASP A 147 6.33 30.15 -0.08
CA ASP A 147 6.82 29.81 1.26
C ASP A 147 7.12 28.31 1.46
N VAL A 148 6.95 27.48 0.43
CA VAL A 148 7.17 26.04 0.53
C VAL A 148 8.64 25.72 0.30
N LEU A 149 9.34 25.34 1.36
CA LEU A 149 10.77 25.00 1.32
C LEU A 149 11.00 23.51 1.02
N ILE A 150 12.01 23.24 0.21
CA ILE A 150 12.37 21.88 -0.25
C ILE A 150 13.86 21.61 -0.02
N LEU A 151 14.16 20.45 0.54
CA LEU A 151 15.51 19.92 0.61
C LEU A 151 15.95 19.42 -0.78
N VAL A 152 17.04 19.98 -1.30
CA VAL A 152 17.63 19.58 -2.58
C VAL A 152 19.05 19.08 -2.36
N ARG A 153 19.38 17.97 -3.03
CA ARG A 153 20.75 17.44 -3.12
C ARG A 153 21.20 17.47 -4.58
N ILE A 154 22.14 18.35 -4.89
CA ILE A 154 22.81 18.45 -6.19
C ILE A 154 24.09 17.62 -6.13
N ILE A 155 24.33 16.80 -7.15
CA ILE A 155 25.53 15.97 -7.26
C ILE A 155 26.17 16.21 -8.62
N GLU A 156 27.39 16.75 -8.61
CA GLU A 156 28.24 16.87 -9.79
C GLU A 156 28.91 15.52 -10.08
N THR A 157 28.60 14.95 -11.24
CA THR A 157 29.28 13.75 -11.73
C THR A 157 29.22 13.72 -13.26
N LYS A 158 30.39 13.50 -13.89
CA LYS A 158 30.49 13.20 -15.33
C LYS A 158 30.49 11.69 -15.60
N SER A 159 30.43 10.88 -14.54
CA SER A 159 30.47 9.42 -14.63
C SER A 159 29.05 8.87 -14.67
N GLN A 160 28.64 8.37 -15.84
CA GLN A 160 27.33 7.75 -16.05
C GLN A 160 27.07 6.56 -15.10
N PRO A 161 28.04 5.66 -14.82
CA PRO A 161 27.84 4.61 -13.81
C PRO A 161 27.54 5.15 -12.42
N VAL A 162 28.18 6.26 -12.02
CA VAL A 162 27.93 6.90 -10.72
C VAL A 162 26.54 7.53 -10.69
N SER A 163 26.13 8.22 -11.76
CA SER A 163 24.78 8.79 -11.87
C SER A 163 23.70 7.71 -11.75
N LEU A 164 23.87 6.58 -12.45
CA LEU A 164 22.94 5.45 -12.39
C LEU A 164 22.90 4.84 -10.98
N ALA A 165 24.04 4.63 -10.32
CA ALA A 165 24.08 4.10 -8.95
C ALA A 165 23.40 5.04 -7.94
N ILE A 166 23.53 6.37 -8.12
CA ILE A 166 22.82 7.37 -7.33
C ILE A 166 21.31 7.25 -7.58
N ALA A 167 20.88 7.19 -8.84
CA ALA A 167 19.48 7.04 -9.20
C ALA A 167 18.88 5.76 -8.61
N GLU A 168 19.55 4.62 -8.74
CA GLU A 168 19.09 3.34 -8.18
C GLU A 168 19.00 3.39 -6.64
N SER A 169 20.07 3.83 -5.97
CA SER A 169 20.12 3.84 -4.51
C SER A 169 19.08 4.79 -3.89
N THR A 170 18.93 6.00 -4.42
CA THR A 170 17.95 6.98 -3.92
C THR A 170 16.50 6.54 -4.16
N ASN A 171 16.23 5.75 -5.22
CA ASN A 171 14.89 5.23 -5.52
C ASN A 171 14.57 3.86 -4.89
N SER A 172 15.57 3.18 -4.32
CA SER A 172 15.43 1.82 -3.77
C SER A 172 14.76 1.74 -2.38
N GLN A 173 14.44 2.87 -1.74
CA GLN A 173 13.74 2.85 -0.45
C GLN A 173 12.36 2.18 -0.60
N THR A 174 12.19 1.06 0.09
CA THR A 174 10.93 0.31 0.10
C THR A 174 9.89 1.10 0.90
N PRO A 175 8.68 1.34 0.36
CA PRO A 175 7.62 1.98 1.12
C PRO A 175 7.31 1.19 2.40
N ILE A 176 7.27 1.87 3.54
CA ILE A 176 6.80 1.26 4.79
C ILE A 176 5.33 0.91 4.60
N LYS A 177 4.96 -0.37 4.78
CA LYS A 177 3.56 -0.81 4.65
C LYS A 177 2.76 -0.24 5.83
N SER A 178 1.47 0.06 5.64
CA SER A 178 0.61 0.54 6.75
C SER A 178 0.60 -0.43 7.94
N ARG A 179 0.70 -1.74 7.67
CA ARG A 179 0.87 -2.78 8.69
C ARG A 179 2.12 -2.56 9.54
N ASP A 180 3.25 -2.23 8.93
CA ASP A 180 4.50 -2.01 9.66
C ASP A 180 4.42 -0.75 10.52
N LEU A 181 3.73 0.30 10.03
CA LEU A 181 3.45 1.50 10.83
C LEU A 181 2.62 1.18 12.09
N ARG A 182 1.55 0.39 11.91
CA ARG A 182 0.63 -0.02 12.98
C ARG A 182 1.20 -1.10 13.89
N SER A 183 2.29 -1.77 13.49
CA SER A 183 2.87 -2.88 14.25
C SER A 183 3.31 -2.49 15.66
N ASN A 184 3.59 -1.21 15.91
CA ASN A 184 4.00 -0.70 17.21
C ASN A 184 2.84 -0.17 18.08
N ASP A 185 1.61 -0.21 17.58
CA ASP A 185 0.42 0.19 18.34
C ASP A 185 0.22 -0.75 19.54
N ASP A 186 -0.32 -0.24 20.63
CA ASP A 186 -0.37 -0.98 21.90
C ASP A 186 -1.31 -2.19 21.84
N ILE A 187 -2.42 -2.11 21.10
CA ILE A 187 -3.29 -3.26 20.85
C ILE A 187 -2.53 -4.42 20.17
N GLN A 188 -1.63 -4.14 19.22
CA GLN A 188 -0.86 -5.19 18.55
C GLN A 188 0.11 -5.87 19.51
N LYS A 189 0.76 -5.11 20.40
CA LYS A 189 1.63 -5.67 21.45
C LYS A 189 0.85 -6.49 22.46
N LYS A 190 -0.31 -6.00 22.92
CA LYS A 190 -1.20 -6.74 23.83
C LYS A 190 -1.63 -8.08 23.22
N LEU A 191 -1.99 -8.09 21.94
CA LEU A 191 -2.34 -9.32 21.22
C LEU A 191 -1.14 -10.27 21.13
N GLU A 192 0.06 -9.76 20.86
CA GLU A 192 1.29 -10.55 20.84
C GLU A 192 1.55 -11.25 22.17
N GLU A 193 1.50 -10.52 23.29
CA GLU A 193 1.64 -11.06 24.64
C GLU A 193 0.56 -12.12 24.96
N ALA A 194 -0.70 -11.85 24.59
CA ALA A 194 -1.81 -12.77 24.80
C ALA A 194 -1.63 -14.08 24.00
N PHE A 195 -1.23 -13.99 22.73
CA PHE A 195 -0.96 -15.17 21.90
C PHE A 195 0.25 -15.97 22.41
N GLU A 196 1.30 -15.29 22.89
CA GLU A 196 2.45 -15.96 23.50
C GLU A 196 2.03 -16.77 24.74
N GLY A 197 1.15 -16.21 25.58
CA GLY A 197 0.55 -16.92 26.71
C GLY A 197 -0.28 -18.15 26.31
N MET A 198 -0.77 -18.20 25.07
CA MET A 198 -1.47 -19.36 24.47
C MET A 198 -0.51 -20.34 23.75
N GLY A 199 0.80 -20.10 23.78
CA GLY A 199 1.81 -20.90 23.07
C GLY A 199 1.81 -20.68 21.55
N LEU A 200 1.35 -19.51 21.09
CA LEU A 200 1.27 -19.13 19.67
C LEU A 200 2.14 -17.89 19.40
N PHE A 201 2.59 -17.76 18.16
CA PHE A 201 3.40 -16.63 17.72
C PHE A 201 2.56 -15.69 16.84
N TYR A 202 2.25 -14.50 17.36
CA TYR A 202 1.52 -13.47 16.62
C TYR A 202 2.48 -12.64 15.75
N ASP A 203 2.29 -12.67 14.44
CA ASP A 203 3.08 -11.88 13.52
C ASP A 203 2.45 -10.49 13.37
N ARG A 204 2.93 -9.49 14.12
CA ARG A 204 2.54 -8.08 13.92
C ARG A 204 3.07 -7.58 12.59
N LYS A 205 4.33 -7.88 12.29
CA LYS A 205 5.00 -7.60 11.00
C LYS A 205 4.96 -8.82 10.08
N ASP A 206 5.02 -8.56 8.78
CA ASP A 206 5.02 -9.61 7.77
C ASP A 206 6.25 -10.53 7.96
N GLY A 207 6.01 -11.82 8.25
CA GLY A 207 7.07 -12.80 8.45
C GLY A 207 7.89 -12.67 9.74
N GLN A 208 7.40 -11.95 10.74
CA GLN A 208 8.10 -11.71 12.01
C GLN A 208 8.65 -12.98 12.66
N HIS A 209 7.85 -14.05 12.76
CA HIS A 209 8.28 -15.35 13.27
C HIS A 209 8.44 -16.38 12.16
N SER A 210 9.07 -16.00 11.04
CA SER A 210 9.25 -16.88 9.87
C SER A 210 10.01 -18.18 10.16
N ASN A 211 10.85 -18.19 11.20
CA ASN A 211 11.56 -19.35 11.73
C ASN A 211 10.67 -20.34 12.48
N GLN A 212 9.47 -19.94 12.92
CA GLN A 212 8.55 -20.82 13.63
C GLN A 212 7.63 -21.60 12.66
N PRO A 213 7.16 -22.81 13.05
CA PRO A 213 6.22 -23.58 12.23
C PRO A 213 4.93 -22.80 11.93
N LYS A 214 4.42 -22.90 10.70
CA LYS A 214 3.17 -22.22 10.28
C LYS A 214 1.95 -22.61 11.13
N SER A 215 1.95 -23.78 11.76
CA SER A 215 0.84 -24.29 12.59
C SER A 215 0.67 -23.54 13.91
N VAL A 216 1.74 -22.91 14.41
CA VAL A 216 1.74 -22.16 15.69
C VAL A 216 1.79 -20.65 15.47
N ARG A 217 1.69 -20.18 14.22
CA ARG A 217 1.75 -18.76 13.87
C ARG A 217 0.37 -18.21 13.58
N VAL A 218 0.13 -16.99 14.05
CA VAL A 218 -1.08 -16.21 13.79
C VAL A 218 -0.67 -14.92 13.09
N ASP A 219 -0.93 -14.85 11.79
CA ASP A 219 -0.66 -13.66 11.00
C ASP A 219 -1.72 -12.58 11.23
N ALA A 220 -1.31 -11.39 11.68
CA ALA A 220 -2.22 -10.30 12.02
C ALA A 220 -3.18 -9.93 10.87
N LEU A 221 -2.71 -9.96 9.63
CA LEU A 221 -3.55 -9.68 8.46
C LEU A 221 -4.64 -10.75 8.30
N SER A 222 -4.25 -12.02 8.32
CA SER A 222 -5.18 -13.14 8.16
C SER A 222 -6.17 -13.22 9.31
N ALA A 223 -5.72 -13.00 10.54
CA ALA A 223 -6.56 -12.96 11.74
C ALA A 223 -7.55 -11.79 11.68
N GLY A 224 -7.11 -10.59 11.29
CA GLY A 224 -7.98 -9.43 11.10
C GLY A 224 -9.03 -9.65 10.00
N GLN A 225 -8.67 -10.27 8.87
CA GLN A 225 -9.65 -10.62 7.83
C GLN A 225 -10.66 -11.66 8.31
N ALA A 226 -10.20 -12.65 9.07
CA ALA A 226 -11.06 -13.66 9.66
C ALA A 226 -12.06 -13.02 10.65
N HIS A 227 -11.58 -12.17 11.56
CA HIS A 227 -12.41 -11.45 12.52
C HIS A 227 -13.43 -10.52 11.84
N LEU A 228 -12.99 -9.79 10.81
CA LEU A 228 -13.86 -8.91 10.03
C LEU A 228 -15.03 -9.68 9.37
N ALA A 229 -14.79 -10.89 8.89
CA ALA A 229 -15.84 -11.73 8.29
C ALA A 229 -16.65 -12.51 9.33
N TYR A 230 -16.02 -13.00 10.39
CA TYR A 230 -16.60 -13.95 11.36
C TYR A 230 -17.25 -13.30 12.57
N SER A 231 -16.70 -12.19 13.09
CA SER A 231 -17.21 -11.51 14.28
C SER A 231 -17.93 -10.22 13.92
N LEU A 232 -17.42 -9.48 12.91
CA LEU A 232 -17.98 -8.19 12.52
C LEU A 232 -18.98 -8.26 11.35
N ASP A 233 -19.29 -9.46 10.85
CA ASP A 233 -20.28 -9.67 9.78
C ASP A 233 -20.03 -8.86 8.48
N LEU A 234 -18.75 -8.69 8.12
CA LEU A 234 -18.28 -7.96 6.92
C LEU A 234 -17.46 -8.84 5.94
N PRO A 235 -17.99 -9.99 5.46
CA PRO A 235 -17.24 -10.91 4.59
C PRO A 235 -16.87 -10.33 3.22
N GLU A 236 -17.67 -9.42 2.68
CA GLU A 236 -17.43 -8.69 1.43
C GLU A 236 -16.24 -7.75 1.54
N VAL A 237 -16.07 -7.13 2.72
CA VAL A 237 -14.95 -6.22 3.01
C VAL A 237 -13.67 -7.02 3.22
N ALA A 238 -13.75 -8.08 4.03
CA ALA A 238 -12.65 -9.02 4.23
C ALA A 238 -12.11 -9.58 2.91
N LYS A 239 -12.98 -9.83 1.92
CA LYS A 239 -12.59 -10.27 0.57
C LYS A 239 -11.95 -9.16 -0.28
N LYS A 240 -12.55 -7.96 -0.34
CA LYS A 240 -12.25 -6.95 -1.36
C LYS A 240 -10.84 -6.39 -1.28
N ASP A 241 -10.42 -6.00 -0.08
CA ASP A 241 -9.16 -5.26 0.09
C ASP A 241 -8.52 -5.55 1.44
N ARG A 242 -7.61 -6.52 1.42
CA ARG A 242 -6.84 -6.94 2.59
C ARG A 242 -6.01 -5.80 3.21
N GLY A 243 -5.58 -4.81 2.42
CA GLY A 243 -4.73 -3.73 2.90
C GLY A 243 -5.46 -2.74 3.81
N ARG A 244 -6.78 -2.62 3.65
CA ARG A 244 -7.61 -1.64 4.39
C ARG A 244 -7.65 -1.89 5.89
N ILE A 245 -7.44 -3.13 6.31
CA ILE A 245 -7.40 -3.55 7.71
C ILE A 245 -6.30 -2.81 8.48
N PHE A 246 -5.18 -2.46 7.84
CA PHE A 246 -4.13 -1.65 8.48
C PHE A 246 -4.17 -0.18 8.07
N SER A 247 -5.26 0.28 7.44
CA SER A 247 -5.51 1.70 7.15
C SER A 247 -6.79 2.21 7.78
N ASP A 248 -7.83 2.37 6.98
CA ASP A 248 -9.09 3.02 7.31
C ASP A 248 -10.04 2.11 8.10
N LEU A 249 -9.80 0.80 8.13
CA LEU A 249 -10.56 -0.16 8.95
C LEU A 249 -9.83 -0.55 10.23
N TYR A 250 -8.64 -0.01 10.50
CA TYR A 250 -7.80 -0.47 11.60
C TYR A 250 -8.50 -0.36 12.95
N GLU A 251 -9.04 0.81 13.26
CA GLU A 251 -9.76 1.05 14.52
C GLU A 251 -11.10 0.29 14.61
N THR A 252 -11.62 -0.22 13.50
CA THR A 252 -12.81 -1.09 13.48
C THR A 252 -12.45 -2.55 13.74
N VAL A 253 -11.28 -2.98 13.27
CA VAL A 253 -10.85 -4.39 13.36
C VAL A 253 -10.05 -4.68 14.62
N PHE A 254 -9.24 -3.72 15.08
CA PHE A 254 -8.36 -3.85 16.24
C PHE A 254 -8.72 -2.79 17.29
N THR A 255 -9.91 -2.93 17.88
CA THR A 255 -10.34 -2.08 18.99
C THR A 255 -9.53 -2.37 20.25
N ASP A 256 -9.52 -1.44 21.21
CA ASP A 256 -8.81 -1.64 22.48
C ASP A 256 -9.42 -2.76 23.33
N GLU A 257 -10.68 -3.11 23.10
CA GLU A 257 -11.41 -4.19 23.76
C GLU A 257 -11.24 -5.55 23.07
N LEU A 258 -10.61 -5.61 21.88
CA LEU A 258 -10.47 -6.85 21.13
C LEU A 258 -9.65 -7.88 21.90
N MET A 259 -10.22 -9.07 22.08
CA MET A 259 -9.54 -10.17 22.75
C MET A 259 -8.84 -11.11 21.77
N ALA A 260 -7.68 -11.65 22.16
CA ALA A 260 -6.94 -12.62 21.34
C ALA A 260 -7.77 -13.88 21.01
N ASP A 261 -8.68 -14.29 21.90
CA ASP A 261 -9.59 -15.41 21.68
C ASP A 261 -10.56 -15.18 20.51
N GLU A 262 -11.00 -13.94 20.27
CA GLU A 262 -11.87 -13.60 19.13
C GLU A 262 -11.14 -13.77 17.80
N LEU A 263 -9.88 -13.32 17.75
CA LEU A 263 -9.00 -13.52 16.60
C LEU A 263 -8.70 -15.02 16.40
N LEU A 264 -8.41 -15.72 17.50
CA LEU A 264 -8.09 -17.14 17.48
C LEU A 264 -9.27 -17.99 16.97
N ALA A 265 -10.47 -17.75 17.49
CA ALA A 265 -11.65 -18.49 17.07
C ALA A 265 -11.92 -18.29 15.57
N SER A 266 -11.88 -17.04 15.12
CA SER A 266 -12.06 -16.67 13.71
C SER A 266 -11.05 -17.35 12.80
N ILE A 267 -9.76 -17.29 13.14
CA ILE A 267 -8.69 -17.85 12.30
C ILE A 267 -8.69 -19.38 12.31
N LYS A 268 -9.08 -20.04 13.41
CA LYS A 268 -9.20 -21.50 13.49
C LYS A 268 -10.30 -22.02 12.58
N VAL A 269 -11.48 -21.38 12.57
CA VAL A 269 -12.56 -21.75 11.63
C VAL A 269 -12.13 -21.48 10.18
N LEU A 270 -11.52 -20.31 9.91
CA LEU A 270 -11.02 -19.98 8.58
C LEU A 270 -9.98 -20.99 8.09
N SER A 271 -9.10 -21.49 8.95
CA SER A 271 -8.05 -22.45 8.58
C SER A 271 -8.64 -23.74 7.98
N VAL A 272 -9.78 -24.21 8.49
CA VAL A 272 -10.48 -25.40 7.96
C VAL A 272 -11.05 -25.11 6.56
N ILE A 273 -11.62 -23.92 6.36
CA ILE A 273 -12.17 -23.48 5.08
C ILE A 273 -11.05 -23.30 4.04
N GLU A 274 -9.95 -22.66 4.41
CA GLU A 274 -8.77 -22.47 3.55
C GLU A 274 -8.11 -23.81 3.19
N ASN A 275 -8.08 -24.80 4.09
CA ASN A 275 -7.62 -26.14 3.74
C ASN A 275 -8.50 -26.80 2.67
N LYS A 276 -9.84 -26.69 2.77
CA LYS A 276 -10.75 -27.18 1.73
C LYS A 276 -10.55 -26.46 0.39
N LYS A 277 -10.36 -25.14 0.42
CA LYS A 277 -10.05 -24.33 -0.77
C LYS A 277 -8.71 -24.73 -1.40
N LYS A 278 -7.66 -24.93 -0.60
CA LYS A 278 -6.35 -25.39 -1.09
C LYS A 278 -6.42 -26.77 -1.73
N LEU A 279 -7.17 -27.70 -1.14
CA LEU A 279 -7.39 -29.02 -1.73
C LEU A 279 -8.09 -28.91 -3.08
N LEU A 280 -9.17 -28.11 -3.17
CA LEU A 280 -9.87 -27.83 -4.42
C LEU A 280 -8.93 -27.24 -5.49
N GLN A 281 -8.16 -26.20 -5.14
CA GLN A 281 -7.19 -25.59 -6.05
C GLN A 281 -6.09 -26.58 -6.49
N SER A 282 -5.68 -27.48 -5.60
CA SER A 282 -4.73 -28.53 -5.93
C SER A 282 -5.31 -29.52 -6.94
N SER A 283 -6.54 -30.00 -6.73
CA SER A 283 -7.20 -30.93 -7.66
C SER A 283 -7.45 -30.30 -9.03
N ILE A 284 -7.83 -29.02 -9.10
CA ILE A 284 -7.96 -28.27 -10.37
C ILE A 284 -6.63 -28.25 -11.12
N ARG A 285 -5.54 -27.86 -10.45
CA ARG A 285 -4.20 -27.78 -11.05
C ARG A 285 -3.68 -29.14 -11.52
N LYS A 286 -4.07 -30.23 -10.84
CA LYS A 286 -3.68 -31.60 -11.18
C LYS A 286 -4.65 -32.31 -12.13
N GLU A 287 -5.70 -31.63 -12.57
CA GLU A 287 -6.77 -32.21 -13.42
C GLU A 287 -7.45 -33.44 -12.78
N GLU A 288 -7.49 -33.50 -11.46
CA GLU A 288 -8.17 -34.56 -10.70
C GLU A 288 -9.68 -34.30 -10.65
N LYS A 289 -10.50 -35.35 -10.47
CA LYS A 289 -11.94 -35.20 -10.30
C LYS A 289 -12.26 -34.41 -9.02
N PHE A 290 -13.05 -33.34 -9.14
CA PHE A 290 -13.53 -32.52 -8.01
C PHE A 290 -15.03 -32.21 -8.15
N ASN A 291 -15.66 -31.77 -7.05
CA ASN A 291 -17.03 -31.29 -7.07
C ASN A 291 -17.08 -29.84 -7.57
N SER A 292 -17.60 -29.63 -8.78
CA SER A 292 -17.72 -28.29 -9.39
C SER A 292 -18.60 -27.34 -8.59
N ALA A 293 -19.55 -27.86 -7.80
CA ALA A 293 -20.38 -27.06 -6.90
C ALA A 293 -19.56 -26.36 -5.81
N HIS A 294 -18.32 -26.81 -5.52
CA HIS A 294 -17.43 -26.17 -4.55
C HIS A 294 -16.55 -25.07 -5.15
N MET A 295 -16.61 -24.80 -6.46
CA MET A 295 -15.79 -23.79 -7.15
C MET A 295 -15.85 -22.40 -6.50
N PHE A 296 -17.01 -22.07 -5.92
CA PHE A 296 -17.22 -20.79 -5.26
C PHE A 296 -16.25 -20.55 -4.08
N LEU A 297 -15.68 -21.60 -3.46
CA LEU A 297 -14.77 -21.49 -2.32
C LEU A 297 -13.54 -20.62 -2.60
N ILE A 298 -13.09 -20.59 -3.86
CA ILE A 298 -11.93 -19.78 -4.26
C ILE A 298 -12.18 -18.30 -3.97
N ASP A 299 -13.39 -17.82 -4.24
CA ASP A 299 -13.79 -16.43 -4.03
C ASP A 299 -14.62 -16.22 -2.74
N GLY A 300 -15.27 -17.26 -2.23
CA GLY A 300 -16.30 -17.21 -1.20
C GLY A 300 -15.87 -17.71 0.18
N ALA A 301 -14.59 -18.01 0.41
CA ALA A 301 -14.11 -18.52 1.71
C ALA A 301 -14.55 -17.67 2.91
N TYR A 302 -14.44 -16.34 2.82
CA TYR A 302 -14.91 -15.43 3.87
C TYR A 302 -16.43 -15.42 4.05
N HIS A 303 -17.20 -15.71 2.99
CA HIS A 303 -18.65 -15.82 3.09
C HIS A 303 -19.08 -17.15 3.73
N VAL A 304 -18.32 -18.22 3.51
CA VAL A 304 -18.48 -19.48 4.27
C VAL A 304 -18.15 -19.25 5.73
N LEU A 305 -17.08 -18.51 6.04
CA LEU A 305 -16.72 -18.18 7.42
C LEU A 305 -17.84 -17.38 8.09
N PHE A 306 -18.33 -16.33 7.46
CA PHE A 306 -19.51 -15.58 7.90
C PHE A 306 -20.74 -16.48 8.11
N ALA A 307 -21.03 -17.36 7.15
CA ALA A 307 -22.13 -18.31 7.26
C ALA A 307 -21.99 -19.24 8.48
N VAL A 308 -20.78 -19.68 8.84
CA VAL A 308 -20.55 -20.43 10.08
C VAL A 308 -20.93 -19.58 11.31
N GLY A 309 -20.57 -18.29 11.33
CA GLY A 309 -20.96 -17.38 12.41
C GLY A 309 -22.48 -17.25 12.53
N GLN A 310 -23.17 -17.07 11.41
CA GLN A 310 -24.64 -16.99 11.38
C GLN A 310 -25.31 -18.30 11.84
N ILE A 311 -24.74 -19.47 11.52
CA ILE A 311 -25.24 -20.76 12.03
C ILE A 311 -25.01 -20.87 13.54
N CYS A 312 -23.87 -20.39 14.05
CA CYS A 312 -23.61 -20.36 15.50
C CYS A 312 -24.69 -19.56 16.22
N ASP A 313 -24.97 -18.34 15.75
CA ASP A 313 -26.01 -17.47 16.32
C ASP A 313 -27.39 -18.10 16.26
N ALA A 314 -27.77 -18.67 15.10
CA ALA A 314 -29.07 -19.30 14.94
C ALA A 314 -29.27 -20.49 15.89
N LYS A 315 -28.18 -21.17 16.25
CA LYS A 315 -28.16 -22.32 17.17
C LYS A 315 -27.82 -21.95 18.62
N GLY A 316 -27.62 -20.68 18.94
CA GLY A 316 -27.20 -20.22 20.28
C GLY A 316 -25.83 -20.74 20.72
N VAL A 317 -24.93 -21.02 19.78
CA VAL A 317 -23.55 -21.43 20.06
C VAL A 317 -22.68 -20.18 20.09
N ASP A 318 -21.92 -20.01 21.17
CA ASP A 318 -20.90 -18.96 21.25
C ASP A 318 -19.86 -19.12 20.14
N ARG A 319 -19.66 -18.07 19.33
CA ARG A 319 -18.69 -18.01 18.23
C ARG A 319 -17.25 -18.26 18.71
N LEU A 320 -16.93 -17.98 19.98
CA LEU A 320 -15.62 -18.28 20.57
C LEU A 320 -15.34 -19.78 20.71
N ASN A 321 -16.38 -20.62 20.76
CA ASN A 321 -16.23 -22.08 20.76
C ASN A 321 -15.92 -22.58 19.34
N TYR A 322 -14.70 -22.33 18.87
CA TYR A 322 -14.29 -22.65 17.52
C TYR A 322 -14.32 -24.16 17.23
N GLN A 323 -14.14 -25.02 18.24
CA GLN A 323 -14.29 -26.47 18.08
C GLN A 323 -15.71 -26.82 17.62
N LYS A 324 -16.73 -26.22 18.25
CA LYS A 324 -18.12 -26.40 17.83
C LYS A 324 -18.41 -25.71 16.50
N ALA A 325 -17.94 -24.48 16.31
CA ALA A 325 -18.15 -23.73 15.05
C ALA A 325 -17.58 -24.47 13.83
N ILE A 326 -16.40 -25.10 13.94
CA ILE A 326 -15.80 -25.91 12.87
C ILE A 326 -16.74 -27.03 12.40
N THR A 327 -17.55 -27.60 13.29
CA THR A 327 -18.51 -28.65 12.92
C THR A 327 -19.60 -28.17 11.96
N PHE A 328 -19.83 -26.86 11.88
CA PHE A 328 -20.82 -26.26 10.98
C PHE A 328 -20.25 -25.88 9.60
N VAL A 329 -18.94 -25.97 9.38
CA VAL A 329 -18.31 -25.68 8.07
C VAL A 329 -18.96 -26.46 6.93
N PRO A 330 -19.24 -27.78 7.03
CA PRO A 330 -19.92 -28.52 5.96
C PRO A 330 -21.33 -27.98 5.64
N ALA A 331 -22.10 -27.59 6.66
CA ALA A 331 -23.43 -27.01 6.49
C ALA A 331 -23.36 -25.64 5.82
N ALA A 332 -22.45 -24.77 6.29
CA ALA A 332 -22.19 -23.48 5.67
C ALA A 332 -21.82 -23.61 4.18
N ILE A 333 -20.92 -24.52 3.83
CA ILE A 333 -20.56 -24.78 2.42
C ILE A 333 -21.78 -25.21 1.61
N LYS A 334 -22.60 -26.13 2.16
CA LYS A 334 -23.83 -26.60 1.49
C LYS A 334 -24.80 -25.45 1.23
N TYR A 335 -25.04 -24.58 2.21
CA TYR A 335 -25.94 -23.44 2.07
C TYR A 335 -25.44 -22.44 1.04
N ILE A 336 -24.17 -22.05 1.11
CA ILE A 336 -23.59 -21.14 0.11
C ILE A 336 -23.61 -21.77 -1.28
N SER A 337 -23.33 -23.06 -1.43
CA SER A 337 -23.42 -23.78 -2.71
C SER A 337 -24.80 -23.66 -3.33
N ALA A 338 -25.86 -23.95 -2.57
CA ALA A 338 -27.24 -23.86 -3.05
C ALA A 338 -27.62 -22.44 -3.50
N MET A 339 -27.17 -21.42 -2.75
CA MET A 339 -27.41 -20.02 -3.08
C MET A 339 -26.66 -19.58 -4.34
N VAL A 340 -25.42 -20.04 -4.50
CA VAL A 340 -24.59 -19.79 -5.68
C VAL A 340 -25.17 -20.46 -6.92
N GLU A 341 -25.59 -21.72 -6.82
CA GLU A 341 -26.23 -22.43 -7.93
C GLU A 341 -27.51 -21.74 -8.40
N LYS A 342 -28.32 -21.23 -7.45
CA LYS A 342 -29.48 -20.40 -7.79
C LYS A 342 -29.06 -19.12 -8.51
N ALA A 343 -28.07 -18.40 -7.98
CA ALA A 343 -27.58 -17.17 -8.60
C ALA A 343 -26.99 -17.39 -10.01
N GLN A 344 -26.33 -18.52 -10.25
CA GLN A 344 -25.81 -18.91 -11.58
C GLN A 344 -26.93 -19.18 -12.58
N ARG A 345 -28.06 -19.74 -12.15
CA ARG A 345 -29.24 -19.94 -13.01
C ARG A 345 -29.95 -18.62 -13.33
N ASP A 346 -30.02 -17.72 -12.35
CA ASP A 346 -30.76 -16.47 -12.45
C ASP A 346 -29.99 -15.36 -13.19
N ASP A 347 -28.66 -15.47 -13.31
CA ASP A 347 -27.77 -14.45 -13.91
C ASP A 347 -26.80 -15.07 -14.93
N ALA A 348 -27.10 -14.91 -16.22
CA ALA A 348 -26.25 -15.38 -17.32
C ALA A 348 -24.85 -14.73 -17.34
N SER A 349 -24.64 -13.62 -16.63
CA SER A 349 -23.35 -12.91 -16.51
C SER A 349 -22.64 -13.19 -15.18
N PHE A 350 -23.08 -14.22 -14.44
CA PHE A 350 -22.59 -14.52 -13.10
C PHE A 350 -21.05 -14.69 -13.06
N SER A 351 -20.44 -14.12 -12.03
CA SER A 351 -19.08 -14.47 -11.63
C SER A 351 -18.98 -14.55 -10.10
N PHE A 352 -18.24 -15.54 -9.60
CA PHE A 352 -18.04 -15.70 -8.15
C PHE A 352 -17.42 -14.44 -7.54
N ASN A 353 -16.44 -13.82 -8.22
CA ASN A 353 -15.78 -12.62 -7.74
C ASN A 353 -16.76 -11.46 -7.55
N ARG A 354 -17.65 -11.19 -8.52
CA ARG A 354 -18.66 -10.13 -8.42
C ARG A 354 -19.68 -10.46 -7.32
N TYR A 355 -20.16 -11.70 -7.30
CA TYR A 355 -21.17 -12.15 -6.35
C TYR A 355 -20.73 -11.96 -4.89
N PHE A 356 -19.51 -12.41 -4.53
CA PHE A 356 -18.98 -12.26 -3.17
C PHE A 356 -18.39 -10.88 -2.87
N LYS A 357 -18.42 -9.94 -3.82
CA LYS A 357 -18.08 -8.53 -3.58
C LYS A 357 -19.32 -7.67 -3.36
N ASP A 358 -20.52 -8.17 -3.67
CA ASP A 358 -21.76 -7.45 -3.43
C ASP A 358 -22.15 -7.53 -1.95
N ALA A 359 -22.36 -6.37 -1.33
CA ALA A 359 -22.83 -6.28 0.06
C ALA A 359 -24.22 -6.92 0.25
N LYS A 360 -25.04 -7.02 -0.81
CA LYS A 360 -26.34 -7.72 -0.74
C LYS A 360 -26.20 -9.22 -0.51
N THR A 361 -25.04 -9.80 -0.84
CA THR A 361 -24.81 -11.24 -0.72
C THR A 361 -24.82 -11.70 0.74
N LYS A 362 -24.20 -10.96 1.66
CA LYS A 362 -24.25 -11.31 3.10
C LYS A 362 -25.67 -11.29 3.65
N THR A 363 -26.49 -10.32 3.25
CA THR A 363 -27.88 -10.19 3.70
C THR A 363 -28.70 -11.39 3.24
N LYS A 364 -28.52 -11.82 1.99
CA LYS A 364 -29.17 -13.03 1.47
C LYS A 364 -28.73 -14.27 2.24
N ILE A 365 -27.43 -14.38 2.57
CA ILE A 365 -26.88 -15.52 3.30
C ILE A 365 -27.48 -15.60 4.71
N ALA A 366 -27.48 -14.48 5.44
CA ALA A 366 -28.05 -14.40 6.78
C ALA A 366 -29.55 -14.80 6.77
N ALA A 367 -30.34 -14.25 5.85
CA ALA A 367 -31.76 -14.59 5.72
C ALA A 367 -31.98 -16.07 5.39
N TYR A 368 -31.17 -16.63 4.47
CA TYR A 368 -31.26 -18.05 4.11
C TYR A 368 -30.95 -18.96 5.31
N ILE A 369 -29.90 -18.66 6.07
CA ILE A 369 -29.50 -19.44 7.25
C ILE A 369 -30.55 -19.34 8.35
N GLN A 370 -31.09 -18.15 8.61
CA GLN A 370 -32.17 -17.99 9.58
C GLN A 370 -33.39 -18.84 9.23
N GLY A 371 -33.79 -18.90 7.95
CA GLY A 371 -34.86 -19.78 7.49
C GLY A 371 -34.56 -21.26 7.70
N MET A 372 -33.34 -21.70 7.34
CA MET A 372 -32.95 -23.11 7.44
C MET A 372 -32.78 -23.60 8.89
N GLU A 373 -32.31 -22.73 9.79
CA GLU A 373 -31.94 -23.12 11.16
C GLU A 373 -33.02 -22.83 12.20
N LYS A 374 -33.94 -21.88 11.93
CA LYS A 374 -35.06 -21.56 12.84
C LYS A 374 -36.39 -22.23 12.47
N GLY A 375 -36.45 -22.98 11.36
CA GLY A 375 -37.63 -23.76 10.98
C GLY A 375 -38.90 -22.92 10.77
N LEU A 376 -38.83 -21.95 9.86
CA LEU A 376 -40.02 -21.27 9.30
C LEU A 376 -40.45 -21.94 8.00
#